data_AF-A0A183TPT3-F1
#
_entry.id   AF-A0A183TPT3-F1
#
_cell.length_a   1.000
_cell.length_b   1.000
_cell.length_c   1.000
_cell.angle_alpha   90.00
_cell.angle_beta   90.00
_cell.angle_gamma   90.00
#
_symmetry.space_group_name_H-M   'P 1'
#
loop_
_entity.id
_entity.type
_entity.pdbx_description
1 polymer ?
#
loop_
_entity_poly.entity_id
_entity_poly.type
_entity_poly.pdbx_seq_one_letter_code
_entity_poly.pdbx_strand_id
1 'polypeptide(L)'
;MLFDPKAKEISRVLKKYATNKCPDEQFFATLAYNPYLGAPGACLRIHEPDDEGVDVTRLHHLIRYKKWYGMDCPSKLRRGICILGSMSLSRLKQAQELFANKFHEDYYPEGYDCLELYLLERTHNPQPFNTTPYARLYCSQEHL
;
A
#
# COMPACT_ATOMS: atom_id res chain seq x y z
N MET A 1 -11.69 -0.09 15.96
CA MET A 1 -11.15 1.27 15.71
C MET A 1 -12.16 2.39 16.02
N LEU A 2 -13.32 2.46 15.36
CA LEU A 2 -14.25 3.60 15.51
C LEU A 2 -14.84 3.79 16.92
N PHE A 3 -15.02 2.69 17.67
CA PHE A 3 -15.62 2.71 19.01
C PHE A 3 -14.63 2.36 20.12
N ASP A 4 -13.43 1.91 19.76
CA ASP A 4 -12.42 1.50 20.73
C ASP A 4 -11.80 2.73 21.42
N PRO A 5 -11.79 2.81 22.76
CA PRO A 5 -11.29 3.98 23.47
C PRO A 5 -9.77 4.18 23.29
N LYS A 6 -8.98 3.11 23.17
CA LYS A 6 -7.52 3.22 22.96
C LYS A 6 -7.23 3.83 21.59
N ALA A 7 -7.89 3.35 20.54
CA ALA A 7 -7.74 3.86 19.18
C ALA A 7 -8.14 5.35 19.07
N LYS A 8 -9.23 5.75 19.74
CA LYS A 8 -9.63 7.17 19.79
C LYS A 8 -8.57 8.03 20.47
N GLU A 9 -8.03 7.56 21.59
CA GLU A 9 -7.00 8.28 22.34
C GLU A 9 -5.71 8.41 21.55
N ILE A 10 -5.25 7.34 20.88
CA ILE A 10 -4.08 7.38 19.99
C ILE A 10 -4.30 8.38 18.86
N SER A 11 -5.47 8.37 18.21
CA SER A 11 -5.78 9.33 17.15
C SER A 11 -5.71 10.78 17.66
N ARG A 12 -6.23 11.04 18.86
CA ARG A 12 -6.19 12.35 19.51
C ARG A 12 -4.75 12.78 19.82
N VAL A 13 -3.94 11.88 20.37
CA VAL A 13 -2.53 12.13 20.69
C VAL A 13 -1.74 12.43 19.42
N LEU A 14 -1.84 11.60 18.38
CA LEU A 14 -1.14 11.82 17.11
C LEU A 14 -1.53 13.14 16.48
N LYS A 15 -2.82 13.50 16.46
CA LYS A 15 -3.26 14.80 15.94
C LYS A 15 -2.68 15.99 16.69
N LYS A 16 -2.46 15.85 18.00
CA LYS A 16 -1.94 16.93 18.86
C LYS A 16 -0.42 17.03 18.83
N TYR A 17 0.28 15.89 18.73
CA TYR A 17 1.71 15.81 19.03
C TYR A 17 2.58 15.24 17.90
N ALA A 18 2.02 14.72 16.81
CA ALA A 18 2.84 14.25 15.69
C ALA A 18 3.59 15.42 15.03
N THR A 19 4.85 15.59 15.43
CA THR A 19 5.78 16.57 14.85
C THR A 19 5.94 16.24 13.36
N ASN A 20 5.63 17.19 12.48
CA ASN A 20 5.57 17.07 11.00
C ASN A 20 4.28 16.49 10.37
N LYS A 21 3.12 16.56 11.05
CA LYS A 21 1.77 16.74 10.42
C LYS A 21 1.20 15.62 9.50
N CYS A 22 1.66 14.38 9.58
CA CYS A 22 1.02 13.26 8.83
C CYS A 22 0.46 12.18 9.78
N PRO A 23 -0.54 12.50 10.63
CA PRO A 23 -1.12 11.51 11.55
C PRO A 23 -1.76 10.32 10.81
N ASP A 24 -2.15 10.50 9.56
CA ASP A 24 -2.66 9.46 8.67
C ASP A 24 -1.60 8.44 8.27
N GLU A 25 -0.32 8.84 8.16
CA GLU A 25 0.80 7.92 7.89
C GLU A 25 1.26 7.15 9.14
N GLN A 26 0.84 7.58 10.33
CA GLN A 26 1.26 6.97 11.60
C GLN A 26 0.14 6.15 12.25
N PHE A 27 -1.11 6.60 12.17
CA PHE A 27 -2.20 6.05 12.97
C PHE A 27 -2.49 4.59 12.64
N PHE A 28 -2.71 4.26 11.37
CA PHE A 28 -3.04 2.90 10.96
C PHE A 28 -1.86 1.94 11.18
N ALA A 29 -0.65 2.38 10.88
CA ALA A 29 0.56 1.58 11.14
C ALA A 29 0.73 1.32 12.65
N THR A 30 0.51 2.33 13.50
CA THR A 30 0.57 2.18 14.96
C THR A 30 -0.41 1.11 15.46
N LEU A 31 -1.64 1.10 14.94
CA LEU A 31 -2.64 0.09 15.32
C LEU A 31 -2.27 -1.30 14.77
N ALA A 32 -1.79 -1.37 13.53
CA ALA A 32 -1.52 -2.62 12.83
C ALA A 32 -0.23 -3.33 13.28
N TYR A 33 0.77 -2.59 13.73
CA TYR A 33 2.09 -3.14 14.10
C TYR A 33 2.37 -3.09 15.61
N ASN A 34 1.35 -2.84 16.43
CA ASN A 34 1.48 -2.92 17.89
C ASN A 34 0.46 -3.92 18.46
N PRO A 35 0.87 -5.18 18.71
CA PRO A 35 -0.06 -6.21 19.18
C PRO A 35 -0.61 -5.92 20.59
N TYR A 36 0.09 -5.12 21.40
CA TYR A 36 -0.39 -4.73 22.74
C TYR A 36 -1.65 -3.84 22.70
N LEU A 37 -1.94 -3.23 21.56
CA LEU A 37 -3.18 -2.48 21.36
C LEU A 37 -4.38 -3.39 21.12
N GLY A 38 -4.16 -4.65 20.74
CA GLY A 38 -5.22 -5.63 20.55
C GLY A 38 -6.13 -5.33 19.36
N ALA A 39 -5.64 -4.63 18.35
CA ALA A 39 -6.42 -4.39 17.14
C ALA A 39 -6.58 -5.70 16.35
N PRO A 40 -7.79 -6.06 15.88
CA PRO A 40 -8.00 -7.25 15.05
C PRO A 40 -7.13 -7.21 13.79
N GLY A 41 -6.43 -8.31 13.50
CA GLY A 41 -5.51 -8.40 12.37
C GLY A 41 -4.19 -7.65 12.59
N ALA A 42 -3.89 -7.18 13.80
CA ALA A 42 -2.59 -6.59 14.10
C ALA A 42 -1.49 -7.66 14.09
N CYS A 43 -0.35 -7.29 13.52
CA CYS A 43 0.82 -8.12 13.41
C CYS A 43 1.38 -8.45 14.81
N LEU A 44 1.60 -9.74 15.07
CA LEU A 44 2.13 -10.24 16.34
C LEU A 44 3.60 -9.91 16.52
N ARG A 45 4.36 -9.89 15.41
CA ARG A 45 5.79 -9.63 15.40
C ARG A 45 6.15 -8.74 14.21
N ILE A 46 6.95 -7.71 14.48
CA ILE A 46 7.56 -6.90 13.44
C ILE A 46 8.81 -7.65 12.97
N HIS A 47 8.96 -7.76 11.65
CA HIS A 47 10.13 -8.30 10.98
C HIS A 47 10.75 -7.16 10.17
N GLU A 48 12.02 -6.88 10.40
CA GLU A 48 12.76 -5.84 9.67
C GLU A 48 13.56 -6.46 8.51
N PRO A 49 13.84 -5.71 7.43
CA PRO A 49 14.55 -6.25 6.26
C PRO A 49 15.95 -6.80 6.55
N ASP A 50 16.59 -6.34 7.62
CA ASP A 50 17.94 -6.72 8.06
C ASP A 50 17.97 -7.81 9.13
N ASP A 51 16.81 -8.27 9.60
CA ASP A 51 16.71 -9.38 10.55
C ASP A 51 17.20 -10.70 9.93
N GLU A 52 17.90 -11.52 10.72
CA GLU A 52 18.41 -12.82 10.28
C GLU A 52 17.27 -13.78 9.88
N GLY A 53 17.35 -14.34 8.68
CA GLY A 53 16.38 -15.30 8.17
C GLY A 53 15.06 -14.69 7.68
N VAL A 54 14.95 -13.36 7.59
CA VAL A 54 13.79 -12.69 7.03
C VAL A 54 13.80 -12.70 5.50
N ASP A 55 12.69 -13.16 4.92
CA ASP A 55 12.44 -13.07 3.48
C ASP A 55 11.77 -11.72 3.18
N VAL A 56 12.53 -10.79 2.62
CA VAL A 56 12.08 -9.43 2.28
C VAL A 56 10.86 -9.41 1.35
N THR A 57 10.63 -10.46 0.55
CA THR A 57 9.46 -10.52 -0.33
C THR A 57 8.15 -10.64 0.46
N ARG A 58 8.22 -11.09 1.71
CA ARG A 58 7.09 -11.23 2.65
C ARG A 58 6.82 -9.98 3.48
N LEU A 59 7.63 -8.92 3.33
CA LEU A 59 7.45 -7.61 3.97
C LEU A 59 6.69 -6.60 3.09
N HIS A 60 6.42 -6.94 1.83
CA HIS A 60 5.88 -6.02 0.83
C HIS A 60 4.51 -5.42 1.21
N HIS A 61 4.37 -4.10 1.02
CA HIS A 61 3.10 -3.40 1.17
C HIS A 61 2.25 -3.50 -0.12
N LEU A 62 1.37 -4.50 -0.18
CA LEU A 62 0.58 -4.84 -1.38
C LEU A 62 -0.69 -3.98 -1.60
N ILE A 63 -0.83 -2.85 -0.91
CA ILE A 63 -2.06 -2.03 -1.02
C ILE A 63 -1.95 -1.02 -2.17
N ARG A 64 -0.82 -0.30 -2.28
CA ARG A 64 -0.67 0.82 -3.22
C ARG A 64 0.67 0.79 -3.94
N TYR A 65 0.62 0.59 -5.26
CA TYR A 65 1.73 0.83 -6.17
C TYR A 65 2.02 2.33 -6.25
N LYS A 66 3.24 2.72 -5.93
CA LYS A 66 3.72 4.11 -6.07
C LYS A 66 5.19 4.09 -6.44
N LYS A 67 5.60 5.01 -7.31
CA LYS A 67 7.02 5.24 -7.60
C LYS A 67 7.45 6.56 -6.99
N TRP A 68 8.42 6.50 -6.09
CA TRP A 68 9.01 7.70 -5.48
C TRP A 68 10.13 8.27 -6.34
N TYR A 69 10.53 9.50 -6.02
CA TYR A 69 11.76 10.12 -6.49
C TYR A 69 12.96 9.16 -6.31
N GLY A 70 13.84 9.09 -7.31
CA GLY A 70 14.99 8.17 -7.31
C GLY A 70 14.71 6.80 -7.94
N MET A 71 13.43 6.46 -8.20
CA MET A 71 13.07 5.31 -9.03
C MET A 71 12.85 5.74 -10.48
N ASP A 72 12.88 4.76 -11.40
CA ASP A 72 12.53 4.96 -12.81
C ASP A 72 11.09 5.47 -12.95
N CYS A 73 10.92 6.77 -13.18
CA CYS A 73 9.63 7.40 -13.45
C CYS A 73 9.58 7.76 -14.95
N PRO A 74 8.82 7.02 -15.77
CA PRO A 74 8.83 7.17 -17.23
C PRO A 74 8.15 8.47 -17.71
N SER A 75 7.75 9.35 -16.79
CA SER A 75 6.89 10.50 -17.04
C SER A 75 7.38 11.71 -16.25
N LYS A 76 6.74 12.06 -15.14
CA LYS A 76 7.00 13.26 -14.35
C LYS A 76 6.77 13.03 -12.87
N LEU A 77 7.64 13.63 -12.09
CA LEU A 77 7.57 13.64 -10.63
C LEU A 77 6.85 14.91 -10.14
N ARG A 78 5.98 14.73 -9.15
CA ARG A 78 5.33 15.83 -8.42
C ARG A 78 5.32 15.50 -6.94
N ARG A 79 5.92 16.38 -6.12
CA ARG A 79 6.08 16.18 -4.66
C ARG A 79 6.69 14.81 -4.33
N GLY A 80 7.71 14.40 -5.09
CA GLY A 80 8.40 13.13 -4.89
C GLY A 80 7.65 11.88 -5.35
N ILE A 81 6.47 11.99 -5.97
CA ILE A 81 5.71 10.84 -6.50
C ILE A 81 5.57 10.95 -8.02
N CYS A 82 5.78 9.83 -8.72
CA CYS A 82 5.63 9.70 -10.16
C CYS A 82 4.15 9.76 -10.57
N ILE A 83 3.85 10.50 -11.63
CA ILE A 83 2.53 10.50 -12.26
C ILE A 83 2.50 9.39 -13.31
N LEU A 84 1.77 8.32 -13.04
CA LEU A 84 1.65 7.16 -13.92
C LEU A 84 0.92 7.53 -15.22
N GLY A 85 1.30 6.87 -16.31
CA GLY A 85 0.75 7.07 -17.65
C GLY A 85 0.91 5.81 -18.50
N SER A 86 0.70 5.91 -19.82
CA SER A 86 0.75 4.78 -20.76
C SER A 86 2.02 3.93 -20.66
N MET A 87 3.18 4.57 -20.48
CA MET A 87 4.47 3.88 -20.31
C MET A 87 4.58 3.04 -19.03
N SER A 88 3.68 3.23 -18.05
CA SER A 88 3.64 2.43 -16.82
C SER A 88 2.77 1.18 -16.91
N LEU A 89 1.96 1.03 -17.98
CA LEU A 89 0.94 -0.01 -18.10
C LEU A 89 1.49 -1.43 -18.00
N SER A 90 2.64 -1.71 -18.63
CA SER A 90 3.24 -3.05 -18.61
C SER A 90 3.54 -3.52 -17.18
N ARG A 91 4.10 -2.63 -16.35
CA ARG A 91 4.38 -2.89 -14.94
C ARG A 91 3.12 -2.94 -14.11
N LEU A 92 2.15 -2.06 -14.36
CA LEU A 92 0.88 -2.02 -13.63
C LEU A 92 0.05 -3.29 -13.83
N LYS A 93 0.02 -3.85 -15.04
CA LYS A 93 -0.69 -5.11 -15.33
C LYS A 93 -0.09 -6.33 -14.60
N GLN A 94 1.17 -6.23 -14.17
CA GLN A 94 1.91 -7.27 -13.45
C GLN A 94 2.03 -6.98 -11.94
N ALA A 95 1.66 -5.78 -11.52
CA ALA A 95 1.75 -5.33 -10.13
C ALA A 95 0.93 -6.26 -9.23
N GLN A 96 1.50 -6.57 -8.07
CA GLN A 96 0.80 -7.33 -7.03
C GLN A 96 0.01 -6.40 -6.11
N GLU A 97 0.17 -5.09 -6.24
CA GLU A 97 -0.56 -4.11 -5.48
C GLU A 97 -1.98 -3.94 -6.00
N LEU A 98 -2.93 -3.73 -5.08
CA LEU A 98 -4.35 -3.62 -5.42
C LEU A 98 -4.73 -2.32 -6.11
N PHE A 99 -4.04 -1.23 -5.77
CA PHE A 99 -4.29 0.11 -6.31
C PHE A 99 -2.98 0.76 -6.74
N ALA A 100 -3.06 1.78 -7.60
CA ALA A 100 -1.89 2.53 -8.05
C ALA A 100 -2.04 4.04 -7.83
N ASN A 101 -0.93 4.71 -7.54
CA ASN A 101 -0.85 6.14 -7.30
C ASN A 101 0.37 6.76 -8.03
N LYS A 102 0.25 7.88 -8.74
CA LYS A 102 -0.95 8.70 -9.00
C LYS A 102 -1.19 8.84 -10.51
N PHE A 103 -2.45 9.02 -10.89
CA PHE A 103 -2.86 9.41 -12.24
C PHE A 103 -3.40 10.83 -12.22
N HIS A 104 -3.36 11.52 -13.35
CA HIS A 104 -3.94 12.84 -13.53
C HIS A 104 -4.64 12.90 -14.88
N GLU A 105 -5.89 13.39 -14.90
CA GLU A 105 -6.71 13.49 -16.11
C GLU A 105 -6.11 14.40 -17.19
N ASP A 106 -5.31 15.40 -16.78
CA ASP A 106 -4.64 16.34 -17.66
C ASP A 106 -3.21 15.92 -18.03
N TYR A 107 -2.76 14.73 -17.61
CA TYR A 107 -1.38 14.28 -17.79
C TYR A 107 -1.28 12.77 -18.03
N TYR A 108 -1.13 12.40 -19.31
CA TYR A 108 -1.22 11.02 -19.82
C TYR A 108 -2.55 10.31 -19.47
N PRO A 109 -3.72 10.93 -19.78
CA PRO A 109 -5.03 10.33 -19.50
C PRO A 109 -5.19 8.95 -20.13
N GLU A 110 -4.58 8.72 -21.29
CA GLU A 110 -4.67 7.43 -21.98
C GLU A 110 -4.08 6.28 -21.16
N GLY A 111 -3.14 6.56 -20.24
CA GLY A 111 -2.65 5.56 -19.30
C GLY A 111 -3.69 5.10 -18.29
N TYR A 112 -4.59 6.00 -17.87
CA TYR A 112 -5.73 5.65 -17.03
C TYR A 112 -6.78 4.87 -17.83
N ASP A 113 -7.18 5.39 -19.00
CA ASP A 113 -8.21 4.79 -19.85
C ASP A 113 -7.82 3.36 -20.30
N CYS A 114 -6.58 3.15 -20.71
CA CYS A 114 -6.10 1.83 -21.10
C CYS A 114 -6.03 0.85 -19.91
N LEU A 115 -5.77 1.34 -18.70
CA LEU A 115 -5.81 0.48 -17.50
C LEU A 115 -7.25 0.13 -17.14
N GLU A 116 -8.17 1.08 -17.23
CA GLU A 116 -9.60 0.87 -17.01
C GLU A 116 -10.16 -0.17 -18.01
N LEU A 117 -9.89 0.01 -19.30
CA LEU A 117 -10.30 -0.95 -20.34
C LEU A 117 -9.76 -2.35 -20.05
N TYR A 118 -8.47 -2.47 -19.69
CA TYR A 118 -7.87 -3.75 -19.32
C TYR A 118 -8.55 -4.40 -18.10
N LEU A 119 -8.89 -3.61 -17.08
CA LEU A 119 -9.60 -4.12 -15.90
C LEU A 119 -11.02 -4.56 -16.26
N LEU A 120 -11.73 -3.79 -17.09
CA LEU A 120 -13.06 -4.12 -17.59
C LEU A 120 -13.05 -5.44 -18.36
N GLU A 121 -12.09 -5.62 -19.28
CA GLU A 121 -11.90 -6.87 -20.03
C GLU A 121 -11.66 -8.06 -19.10
N ARG A 122 -10.86 -7.87 -18.04
CA ARG A 122 -10.62 -8.89 -17.01
C ARG A 122 -11.84 -9.20 -16.16
N THR A 123 -12.70 -8.23 -15.90
CA THR A 123 -13.97 -8.47 -15.20
C THR A 123 -14.90 -9.33 -16.06
N HIS A 124 -14.93 -9.11 -17.38
CA HIS A 124 -15.74 -9.90 -18.30
C HIS A 124 -15.11 -11.29 -18.59
N ASN A 125 -13.79 -11.39 -18.54
CA ASN A 125 -13.03 -12.63 -18.77
C ASN A 125 -12.14 -12.93 -17.55
N PRO A 126 -12.73 -13.35 -16.41
CA PRO A 126 -12.02 -13.49 -15.16
C PRO A 126 -10.92 -14.54 -15.27
N GLN A 127 -9.70 -14.10 -14.93
CA GLN A 127 -8.54 -14.97 -14.77
C GLN A 127 -8.37 -15.31 -13.29
N PRO A 128 -7.86 -16.51 -12.93
CA PRO A 128 -7.58 -16.86 -11.56
C PRO A 128 -6.73 -15.80 -10.87
N PHE A 129 -7.18 -15.34 -9.70
CA PHE A 129 -6.44 -14.37 -8.90
C PHE A 129 -5.42 -15.09 -8.02
N ASN A 130 -4.13 -14.75 -8.20
CA ASN A 130 -3.08 -15.32 -7.38
C ASN A 130 -3.06 -14.65 -5.99
N THR A 131 -3.61 -15.33 -5.00
CA THR A 131 -3.65 -14.88 -3.60
C THR A 131 -2.35 -15.12 -2.85
N THR A 132 -1.42 -15.90 -3.42
CA THR A 132 -0.17 -16.33 -2.76
C THR A 132 0.66 -15.17 -2.19
N PRO A 133 0.88 -14.05 -2.92
CA PRO A 133 1.68 -12.94 -2.39
C PRO A 133 1.07 -12.33 -1.12
N TYR A 134 -0.26 -12.27 -1.04
CA TYR A 134 -0.99 -11.72 0.10
C TYR A 134 -1.01 -12.67 1.28
N ALA A 135 -1.22 -13.96 1.02
CA ALA A 135 -1.31 -15.00 2.05
C ALA A 135 0.04 -15.33 2.71
N ARG A 136 1.16 -15.00 2.04
CA ARG A 136 2.52 -15.28 2.53
C ARG A 136 3.14 -14.15 3.34
N LEU A 137 2.54 -12.96 3.39
CA LEU A 137 3.08 -11.88 4.22
C LEU A 137 3.19 -12.33 5.68
N TYR A 138 4.23 -11.90 6.40
CA TYR A 138 4.39 -12.24 7.81
C TYR A 138 3.16 -11.85 8.62
N CYS A 139 2.69 -10.61 8.49
CA CYS A 139 1.49 -10.14 9.19
C CYS A 139 0.19 -10.77 8.69
N SER A 140 0.17 -11.46 7.54
CA SER A 140 -1.00 -12.25 7.13
C SER A 140 -1.04 -13.62 7.82
N GLN A 141 0.09 -14.13 8.31
CA GLN A 141 0.19 -15.44 8.98
C GLN A 141 0.33 -15.32 10.49
N GLU A 142 0.94 -14.22 10.96
CA GLU A 142 1.28 -13.95 12.35
C GLU A 142 0.54 -12.70 12.82
N HIS A 143 -0.78 -12.79 12.95
CA HIS A 143 -1.65 -11.70 13.44
C HIS A 143 -2.60 -12.15 14.55
N LEU A 144 -3.16 -11.16 15.27
CA LEU A 144 -4.23 -11.32 16.26
C LEU A 144 -5.60 -11.60 15.63
#